data_AF-A0A9Y2E6D8-F1
#
_entry.id   AF-A0A9Y2E6D8-F1
#
_cell.length_a   1.000
_cell.length_b   1.000
_cell.length_c   1.000
_cell.angle_alpha   90.00
_cell.angle_beta   90.00
_cell.angle_gamma   90.00
#
_symmetry.space_group_name_H-M   'P 1'
#
loop_
_entity.id
_entity.type
_entity.pdbx_description
1 polymer ?
#
loop_
_entity_poly.entity_id
_entity_poly.type
_entity_poly.pdbx_seq_one_letter_code
_entity_poly.pdbx_strand_id
1 'polypeptide(L)'
;MYARILAPTDGSDVSVVAAETAFSLARRFDSVVHAVHVLEDGDSARGDRLVAAVEEVAPTLMCERRRPFLTAQRTSTTRSSTMWASTGSIAS
;
A
#
# COMPACT_ATOMS: atom_id res chain seq x y z
N MET A 1 17.60 11.22 1.60
CA MET A 1 16.31 11.80 1.15
C MET A 1 15.57 10.73 0.36
N TYR A 2 14.25 10.61 0.48
CA TYR A 2 13.48 9.56 -0.21
C TYR A 2 13.25 9.98 -1.66
N ALA A 3 13.75 9.21 -2.62
CA ALA A 3 13.42 9.43 -4.03
C ALA A 3 12.08 8.78 -4.41
N ARG A 4 11.68 7.75 -3.66
CA ARG A 4 10.51 6.91 -3.95
C ARG A 4 9.85 6.47 -2.65
N ILE A 5 8.53 6.59 -2.60
CA ILE A 5 7.70 6.21 -1.45
C ILE A 5 6.76 5.09 -1.89
N LEU A 6 6.72 3.99 -1.13
CA LEU A 6 5.80 2.88 -1.37
C LEU A 6 4.62 3.01 -0.41
N ALA A 7 3.40 3.03 -0.93
CA ALA A 7 2.17 3.13 -0.16
C ALA A 7 1.33 1.85 -0.36
N PRO A 8 1.31 0.92 0.61
CA PRO A 8 0.42 -0.22 0.53
C PRO A 8 -1.03 0.24 0.70
N THR A 9 -1.91 -0.21 -0.19
CA THR A 9 -3.36 0.03 -0.09
C THR A 9 -4.05 -1.32 0.06
N ASP A 10 -4.94 -1.46 1.04
CA ASP A 10 -5.81 -2.63 1.21
C ASP A 10 -7.30 -2.26 1.06
N GLY A 11 -7.59 -0.98 0.84
CA GLY A 11 -8.94 -0.44 0.71
C GLY A 11 -9.57 -0.04 2.05
N SER A 12 -8.86 -0.21 3.18
CA SER A 12 -9.31 0.28 4.48
C SER A 12 -9.13 1.79 4.61
N ASP A 13 -9.89 2.42 5.51
CA ASP A 13 -9.75 3.84 5.84
C ASP A 13 -8.33 4.17 6.34
N VAL A 14 -7.71 3.24 7.06
CA VAL A 14 -6.33 3.37 7.53
C VAL A 14 -5.36 3.49 6.34
N SER A 15 -5.58 2.71 5.29
CA SER A 15 -4.76 2.79 4.08
C SER A 15 -4.95 4.09 3.30
N VAL A 16 -6.14 4.70 3.37
CA VAL A 16 -6.39 6.02 2.77
C VAL A 16 -5.57 7.08 3.49
N VAL A 17 -5.61 7.12 4.82
CA VAL A 17 -4.80 8.06 5.63
C VAL A 17 -3.29 7.84 5.41
N ALA A 18 -2.86 6.59 5.27
CA ALA A 18 -1.47 6.27 4.95
C ALA A 18 -1.05 6.81 3.56
N ALA A 19 -1.92 6.71 2.56
CA ALA A 19 -1.68 7.26 1.22
C ALA A 19 -1.60 8.81 1.24
N GLU A 20 -2.49 9.49 1.96
CA GLU A 20 -2.45 10.94 2.14
C GLU A 20 -1.13 11.40 2.79
N THR A 21 -0.67 10.65 3.78
CA THR A 21 0.63 10.90 4.44
C THR A 21 1.79 10.71 3.46
N ALA A 22 1.75 9.66 2.63
CA ALA A 22 2.75 9.42 1.60
C ALA A 22 2.81 10.56 0.57
N PHE A 23 1.66 11.08 0.13
CA PHE A 23 1.61 12.25 -0.75
C PHE A 23 2.19 13.50 -0.09
N SER A 24 1.90 13.71 1.19
CA SER A 24 2.44 14.84 1.94
C SER A 24 3.97 14.79 2.00
N LEU A 25 4.54 13.61 2.22
CA LEU A 25 6.00 13.41 2.19
C LEU A 25 6.58 13.60 0.79
N ALA A 26 5.91 13.06 -0.24
CA ALA A 26 6.35 13.16 -1.62
C ALA A 26 6.46 14.62 -2.08
N ARG A 27 5.49 15.47 -1.73
CA ARG A 27 5.53 16.91 -2.04
C ARG A 27 6.71 17.63 -1.37
N ARG A 28 7.09 17.21 -0.15
CA ARG A 28 8.23 17.82 0.58
C ARG A 28 9.57 17.41 0.01
N PHE A 29 9.64 16.23 -0.59
CA PHE A 29 10.90 15.62 -1.04
C PHE A 29 10.98 15.43 -2.55
N ASP A 30 10.05 16.00 -3.32
CA ASP A 30 9.93 15.81 -4.78
C ASP A 30 10.02 14.32 -5.18
N SER A 31 9.34 13.48 -4.41
CA SER A 31 9.40 12.02 -4.56
C SER A 31 8.26 11.47 -5.41
N VAL A 32 8.48 10.29 -5.99
CA VAL A 32 7.41 9.52 -6.64
C VAL A 32 6.76 8.59 -5.63
N VAL A 33 5.42 8.59 -5.55
CA VAL A 33 4.64 7.62 -4.77
C VAL A 33 4.22 6.45 -5.65
N HIS A 34 4.45 5.22 -5.18
CA HIS A 34 3.88 4.01 -5.77
C HIS A 34 2.87 3.40 -4.82
N ALA A 35 1.60 3.40 -5.22
CA ALA A 35 0.56 2.64 -4.54
C ALA A 35 0.64 1.17 -4.94
N VAL A 36 0.58 0.26 -3.98
CA VAL A 36 0.57 -1.19 -4.22
C VAL A 36 -0.57 -1.83 -3.46
N HIS A 37 -1.44 -2.53 -4.18
CA HIS A 37 -2.48 -3.38 -3.62
C HIS A 37 -2.09 -4.84 -3.78
N VAL A 38 -2.18 -5.61 -2.70
CA VAL A 38 -1.92 -7.06 -2.71
C VAL A 38 -3.27 -7.77 -2.75
N LEU A 39 -3.43 -8.65 -3.73
CA LEU A 39 -4.61 -9.50 -3.86
C LEU A 39 -4.29 -10.89 -3.32
N GLU A 40 -5.30 -11.54 -2.75
CA GLU A 40 -5.22 -12.95 -2.41
C GLU A 40 -5.30 -13.81 -3.68
N ASP A 41 -4.72 -15.02 -3.60
CA ASP A 41 -4.76 -15.98 -4.71
C ASP A 41 -6.21 -16.30 -5.11
N GLY A 42 -6.48 -16.23 -6.42
CA GLY A 42 -7.81 -16.44 -6.99
C GLY A 42 -8.65 -15.17 -7.15
N ASP A 43 -8.21 -14.01 -6.66
CA ASP A 43 -8.94 -12.74 -6.78
C ASP A 43 -8.50 -11.87 -7.98
N SER A 44 -7.94 -12.50 -9.03
CA SER A 44 -7.41 -11.79 -10.22
C SER A 44 -8.48 -10.95 -10.92
N ALA A 45 -9.72 -11.45 -10.99
CA ALA A 45 -10.83 -10.70 -11.59
C ALA A 45 -11.16 -9.40 -10.85
N ARG A 46 -10.96 -9.36 -9.52
CA ARG A 46 -11.07 -8.10 -8.75
C ARG A 46 -9.88 -7.20 -9.02
N GLY A 47 -8.69 -7.76 -9.18
CA GLY A 47 -7.51 -7.03 -9.63
C GLY A 47 -7.74 -6.31 -10.96
N ASP A 48 -8.26 -7.01 -11.96
CA ASP A 48 -8.55 -6.42 -13.27
C ASP A 48 -9.57 -5.28 -13.18
N ARG A 49 -10.61 -5.43 -12.34
CA ARG A 49 -11.57 -4.35 -12.08
C ARG A 49 -10.96 -3.15 -11.37
N LEU A 50 -10.10 -3.37 -10.36
CA LEU A 50 -9.36 -2.31 -9.68
C LEU A 50 -8.44 -1.56 -10.65
N VAL A 51 -7.75 -2.29 -11.51
CA VAL A 51 -6.90 -1.71 -12.55
C VAL A 51 -7.72 -0.86 -13.53
N ALA A 52 -8.86 -1.37 -14.01
CA ALA A 52 -9.75 -0.60 -14.88
C ALA A 52 -10.27 0.68 -14.20
N ALA A 53 -10.68 0.58 -12.92
CA ALA A 53 -11.13 1.73 -12.15
C ALA A 53 -10.01 2.76 -11.94
N VAL A 54 -8.77 2.32 -11.66
CA VAL A 54 -7.62 3.22 -11.54
C VAL A 54 -7.29 3.86 -12.89
N GLU A 55 -7.40 3.13 -14.00
CA GLU A 55 -7.16 3.66 -15.35
C GLU A 55 -8.18 4.73 -15.76
N GLU A 56 -9.44 4.59 -15.33
CA GLU A 56 -10.46 5.60 -15.53
C GLU A 56 -10.11 6.91 -14.80
N VAL A 57 -9.54 6.82 -13.60
CA VAL A 57 -9.21 7.98 -12.75
C VAL A 57 -7.80 8.53 -13.00
N ALA A 58 -6.89 7.72 -13.55
CA ALA A 58 -5.48 8.05 -13.75
C ALA A 58 -5.20 9.35 -14.53
N PRO A 59 -5.95 9.70 -15.60
CA PRO A 59 -5.74 10.95 -16.35
C PRO A 59 -5.87 12.21 -15.47
N THR A 60 -6.70 12.14 -14.43
CA THR A 60 -6.93 13.25 -13.50
C THR A 60 -5.84 13.34 -12.43
N LEU A 61 -5.19 12.22 -12.11
CA LEU A 61 -4.23 12.10 -11.01
C LEU A 61 -2.75 12.07 -11.45
N MET A 62 -2.48 12.21 -12.76
CA MET A 62 -1.13 12.06 -13.35
C MET A 62 -0.47 10.72 -12.95
N CYS A 63 -1.28 9.68 -12.74
CA CYS A 63 -0.80 8.38 -12.30
C CYS A 63 -0.36 7.57 -13.51
N GLU A 64 0.90 7.14 -13.54
CA GLU A 64 1.36 6.16 -14.53
C GLU A 64 1.19 4.75 -13.98
N ARG A 65 0.53 3.89 -14.76
CA ARG A 65 0.42 2.46 -14.45
C ARG A 65 1.78 1.79 -14.59
N ARG A 66 2.43 1.52 -13.45
CA ARG A 66 3.65 0.72 -13.40
C ARG A 66 3.29 -0.76 -13.20
N ARG A 67 3.61 -1.61 -14.17
CA ARG A 67 3.39 -3.06 -14.05
C ARG A 67 4.27 -3.62 -12.92
N PRO A 68 3.71 -4.32 -11.92
CA PRO A 68 4.55 -4.95 -10.90
C PRO A 68 5.30 -6.14 -11.51
N PHE A 69 6.62 -6.13 -11.37
CA PHE A 69 7.41 -7.36 -11.38
C PHE A 69 7.56 -7.75 -9.92
N LEU A 70 6.66 -8.58 -9.38
CA LEU A 70 6.80 -9.24 -8.08
C LEU A 70 5.64 -10.22 -7.89
N THR A 71 5.88 -11.49 -8.24
CA THR A 71 5.11 -12.60 -7.68
C THR A 71 5.60 -12.82 -6.25
N ALA A 72 5.01 -12.15 -5.28
CA ALA A 72 5.21 -12.48 -3.87
C ALA A 72 4.27 -13.65 -3.54
N GLN A 73 4.77 -14.89 -3.66
CA GLN A 73 4.10 -16.04 -3.07
C GLN A 73 4.07 -15.83 -1.55
N ARG A 74 2.88 -15.82 -0.93
CA ARG A 74 2.76 -15.72 0.53
C ARG A 74 3.46 -16.91 1.18
N THR A 75 4.57 -16.68 1.89
CA THR A 75 4.92 -17.51 3.04
C THR A 75 4.10 -17.01 4.22
N SER A 76 3.02 -17.72 4.54
CA SER A 76 2.12 -17.43 5.66
C SER A 76 2.89 -17.18 6.95
N THR A 77 2.89 -15.95 7.45
CA THR A 77 3.14 -15.69 8.88
C THR A 77 1.84 -15.18 9.48
N THR A 78 1.00 -16.11 9.94
CA THR A 78 -0.12 -15.80 10.83
C THR A 78 0.47 -15.28 12.14
N ARG A 79 0.55 -13.96 12.32
CA ARG A 79 0.71 -13.38 13.66
C ARG A 79 -0.67 -13.04 14.20
N SER A 80 -1.13 -13.88 15.12
CA SER A 80 -2.35 -13.71 15.89
C SER A 80 -2.34 -12.37 16.63
N SER A 81 -3.44 -11.63 16.53
CA SER A 81 -3.62 -10.23 16.96
C SER A 81 -3.55 -9.98 18.48
N THR A 82 -3.19 -10.97 19.30
CA THR A 82 -3.20 -10.83 20.77
C THR A 82 -1.83 -10.47 21.37
N MET A 83 -0.76 -10.42 20.57
CA MET A 83 0.61 -10.28 21.11
C MET A 83 1.16 -8.84 21.14
N TRP A 84 0.40 -7.82 20.72
CA TRP A 84 0.84 -6.42 20.76
C TRP A 84 0.45 -5.65 22.04
N ALA A 85 -0.25 -6.28 22.97
CA ALA A 85 -0.69 -5.68 24.23
C ALA A 85 -0.03 -6.33 25.47
N SER A 86 1.29 -6.56 25.45
CA SER A 86 2.02 -6.83 26.70
C SER A 86 3.53 -6.64 26.55
N THR A 87 3.99 -5.41 26.33
CA THR A 87 5.36 -5.05 26.77
C THR A 87 5.39 -3.58 27.17
N GLY A 88 4.73 -3.30 28.31
CA GLY A 88 4.87 -2.06 29.03
C GLY A 88 5.18 -2.38 30.49
N SER A 89 6.46 -2.65 30.79
CA SER A 89 7.09 -2.26 32.06
C SER A 89 8.58 -2.58 31.98
N ILE A 90 9.40 -1.56 31.73
CA ILE A 90 10.80 -1.54 32.13
C ILE A 90 10.92 -0.26 32.96
N ALA A 91 10.95 -0.41 34.28
CA ALA A 91 11.36 0.63 35.21
C ALA A 91 12.03 -0.05 36.40
N SER A 92 13.37 0.08 36.38
CA SER A 92 14.38 0.00 37.46
C SER A 92 14.43 -1.20 38.39
#